data_AF-A0A1V9VWJ6-F1
#
_entry.id   AF-A0A1V9VWJ6-F1
#
_cell.length_a   1.000
_cell.length_b   1.000
_cell.length_c   1.000
_cell.angle_alpha   90.00
_cell.angle_beta   90.00
_cell.angle_gamma   90.00
#
_symmetry.space_group_name_H-M   'P 1'
#
loop_
_entity.id
_entity.type
_entity.pdbx_description
1 polymer ?
#
loop_
_entity_poly.entity_id
_entity_poly.type
_entity_poly.pdbx_seq_one_letter_code
_entity_poly.pdbx_strand_id
1 'polypeptide(L)'
;MKMKNVYTIIVIGAGTAGISLTAHLLRHVPVLKEQIAIIDPVSQHYFQPLWTFVGAGIVKKETTMKNQSDLIPKGVNWIQKKVIQVSPTENRLMLEDQTVIAYEILIVASGVQIHWDHIKGLTESIGKNGVCSNYSYTYADATWKEIQQFKGGNAIFTHPHTPIKCGGAPQKIMTWSRKTGTQIRLRN
;
A
#
# COMPACT_ATOMS: atom_id res chain seq x y z
N MET A 1 -25.68 -1.42 0.45
CA MET A 1 -26.14 -0.27 -0.35
C MET A 1 -25.96 -0.62 -1.82
N LYS A 2 -26.92 -0.33 -2.70
CA LYS A 2 -26.83 -0.70 -4.13
C LYS A 2 -25.86 0.25 -4.86
N MET A 3 -25.07 -0.29 -5.78
CA MET A 3 -24.17 0.46 -6.65
C MET A 3 -24.98 1.37 -7.58
N LYS A 4 -24.60 2.66 -7.63
CA LYS A 4 -25.12 3.65 -8.58
C LYS A 4 -24.22 3.71 -9.81
N ASN A 5 -24.78 4.10 -10.96
CA ASN A 5 -24.01 4.32 -12.20
C ASN A 5 -23.41 5.74 -12.28
N VAL A 6 -23.78 6.64 -11.36
CA VAL A 6 -23.29 8.01 -11.28
C VAL A 6 -23.04 8.39 -9.82
N TYR A 7 -21.92 9.05 -9.55
CA TYR A 7 -21.58 9.65 -8.25
C TYR A 7 -21.10 11.09 -8.46
N THR A 8 -21.31 11.96 -7.47
CA THR A 8 -20.73 13.30 -7.51
C THR A 8 -19.21 13.22 -7.40
N ILE A 9 -18.70 12.38 -6.48
CA ILE A 9 -17.26 12.17 -6.31
C ILE A 9 -16.93 10.68 -6.36
N ILE A 10 -15.94 10.34 -7.17
CA ILE A 10 -15.29 9.03 -7.13
C ILE A 10 -13.87 9.22 -6.60
N VAL A 11 -13.48 8.38 -5.64
CA VAL A 11 -12.10 8.22 -5.19
C VAL A 11 -11.58 6.85 -5.62
N ILE A 12 -10.53 6.84 -6.44
CA ILE A 12 -9.80 5.61 -6.80
C ILE A 12 -8.75 5.34 -5.73
N GLY A 13 -8.88 4.23 -5.03
CA GLY A 13 -7.97 3.80 -3.97
C GLY A 13 -8.48 4.14 -2.58
N ALA A 14 -8.59 3.11 -1.74
CA ALA A 14 -8.96 3.18 -0.32
C ALA A 14 -7.72 3.05 0.58
N GLY A 15 -6.57 3.51 0.09
CA GLY A 15 -5.35 3.67 0.88
C GLY A 15 -5.44 4.84 1.86
N THR A 16 -4.32 5.16 2.52
CA THR A 16 -4.26 6.22 3.54
C THR A 16 -4.84 7.55 3.04
N ALA A 17 -4.49 7.94 1.81
CA ALA A 17 -4.95 9.20 1.23
C ALA A 17 -6.45 9.19 0.91
N GLY A 18 -6.96 8.17 0.22
CA GLY A 18 -8.36 8.10 -0.18
C GLY A 18 -9.32 8.12 1.01
N ILE A 19 -9.08 7.26 2.01
CA ILE A 19 -9.92 7.20 3.21
C ILE A 19 -9.85 8.52 4.01
N SER A 20 -8.64 9.04 4.25
CA SER A 20 -8.47 10.25 5.07
C SER A 20 -9.11 11.47 4.40
N LEU A 21 -8.96 11.61 3.09
CA LEU A 21 -9.55 12.70 2.33
C LEU A 21 -11.07 12.60 2.33
N THR A 22 -11.65 11.43 2.04
CA THR A 22 -13.11 11.28 2.06
C THR A 22 -13.69 11.54 3.45
N ALA A 23 -13.03 11.05 4.51
CA ALA A 23 -13.44 11.35 5.88
C ALA A 23 -13.37 12.85 6.18
N HIS A 24 -12.34 13.54 5.69
CA HIS A 24 -12.20 14.99 5.84
C HIS A 24 -13.29 15.75 5.09
N LEU A 25 -13.56 15.40 3.83
CA LEU A 25 -14.62 15.97 3.01
C LEU A 25 -15.98 15.84 3.70
N LEU A 26 -16.34 14.66 4.20
CA LEU A 26 -17.64 14.44 4.85
C LEU A 26 -17.80 15.18 6.18
N ARG A 27 -16.70 15.50 6.88
CA ARG A 27 -16.76 16.34 8.08
C ARG A 27 -17.11 17.79 7.76
N HIS A 28 -16.65 18.31 6.62
CA HIS A 28 -16.84 19.71 6.24
C HIS A 28 -18.00 19.94 5.28
N VAL A 29 -18.39 18.91 4.52
CA VAL A 29 -19.45 18.98 3.51
C VAL A 29 -20.36 17.75 3.65
N PRO A 30 -21.19 17.67 4.72
CA PRO A 30 -21.99 16.48 5.02
C PRO A 30 -23.03 16.14 3.95
N VAL A 31 -23.44 17.11 3.12
CA VAL A 31 -24.37 16.90 2.00
C VAL A 31 -23.84 15.92 0.94
N LEU A 32 -22.52 15.69 0.90
CA LEU A 32 -21.90 14.69 0.01
C LEU A 32 -22.11 13.24 0.48
N LYS A 33 -22.70 13.02 1.66
CA LYS A 33 -23.03 11.67 2.12
C LYS A 33 -23.92 10.98 1.08
N GLU A 34 -23.64 9.71 0.80
CA GLU A 34 -24.28 8.87 -0.22
C GLU A 34 -24.04 9.30 -1.68
N GLN A 35 -23.28 10.38 -1.90
CA GLN A 35 -22.87 10.88 -3.22
C GLN A 35 -21.42 10.52 -3.57
N ILE A 36 -20.63 10.05 -2.58
CA ILE A 36 -19.24 9.63 -2.78
C ILE A 36 -19.15 8.11 -2.95
N ALA A 37 -18.35 7.67 -3.92
CA ALA A 37 -17.87 6.29 -4.00
C ALA A 37 -16.35 6.22 -3.79
N ILE A 38 -15.89 5.22 -3.03
CA ILE A 38 -14.49 4.80 -2.99
C ILE A 38 -14.39 3.46 -3.72
N ILE A 39 -13.50 3.36 -4.71
CA ILE A 39 -13.29 2.15 -5.50
C ILE A 39 -11.91 1.59 -5.17
N ASP A 40 -11.89 0.38 -4.62
CA ASP A 40 -10.66 -0.29 -4.22
C ASP A 40 -10.88 -1.80 -4.11
N PRO A 41 -10.06 -2.64 -4.75
CA PRO A 41 -10.30 -4.08 -4.84
C PRO A 41 -9.92 -4.85 -3.57
N VAL A 42 -9.09 -4.30 -2.67
CA VAL A 42 -8.57 -5.07 -1.54
C VAL A 42 -9.49 -4.98 -0.32
N SER A 43 -9.59 -6.08 0.43
CA SER A 43 -10.40 -6.14 1.66
C SER A 43 -9.63 -5.70 2.91
N GLN A 44 -8.30 -5.60 2.82
CA GLN A 44 -7.40 -5.30 3.92
C GLN A 44 -6.68 -3.98 3.68
N HIS A 45 -6.66 -3.14 4.70
CA HIS A 45 -5.93 -1.88 4.71
C HIS A 45 -4.69 -2.00 5.61
N TYR A 46 -3.56 -1.49 5.14
CA TYR A 46 -2.28 -1.60 5.84
C TYR A 46 -1.71 -0.23 6.24
N PHE A 47 -1.34 -0.11 7.51
CA PHE A 47 -0.52 0.99 8.01
C PHE A 47 0.97 0.70 7.77
N GLN A 48 1.36 0.81 6.50
CA GLN A 48 2.68 0.44 5.96
C GLN A 48 3.89 1.11 6.64
N PRO A 49 3.80 2.35 7.19
CA PRO A 49 4.95 2.94 7.90
C PRO A 49 5.50 2.08 9.03
N LEU A 50 4.66 1.25 9.67
CA LEU A 50 5.11 0.36 10.75
C LEU A 50 5.89 -0.86 10.26
N TRP A 51 5.91 -1.18 8.98
CA TRP A 51 6.62 -2.36 8.47
C TRP A 51 8.14 -2.29 8.65
N THR A 52 8.70 -1.08 8.82
CA THR A 52 10.11 -0.94 9.26
C THR A 52 10.33 -1.52 10.66
N PHE A 53 9.38 -1.29 11.58
CA PHE A 53 9.45 -1.83 12.95
C PHE A 53 9.10 -3.31 13.01
N VAL A 54 8.25 -3.79 12.10
CA VAL A 54 8.01 -5.24 11.90
C VAL A 54 9.31 -5.93 11.50
N GLY A 55 10.02 -5.42 10.49
CA GLY A 55 11.30 -5.98 10.07
C GLY A 55 12.40 -5.87 11.12
N ALA A 56 12.25 -4.98 12.10
CA ALA A 56 13.14 -4.85 13.26
C ALA A 56 12.69 -5.70 14.47
N GLY A 57 11.60 -6.47 14.37
CA GLY A 57 11.10 -7.32 15.45
C GLY A 57 10.41 -6.58 16.61
N ILE A 58 10.08 -5.29 16.44
CA ILE A 58 9.49 -4.43 17.49
C ILE A 58 7.96 -4.51 17.49
N VAL A 59 7.36 -4.69 16.31
CA VAL A 59 5.90 -4.70 16.12
C VAL A 59 5.48 -5.97 15.38
N LYS A 60 4.35 -6.56 15.76
CA LYS A 60 3.75 -7.69 15.02
C LYS A 60 3.07 -7.19 13.74
N LYS A 61 3.26 -7.84 12.60
CA LYS A 61 2.70 -7.35 11.32
C LYS A 61 1.17 -7.26 11.37
N GLU A 62 0.51 -8.14 12.11
CA GLU A 62 -0.94 -8.21 12.25
C GLU A 62 -1.53 -6.93 12.84
N THR A 63 -0.80 -6.21 13.71
CA THR A 63 -1.27 -4.94 14.27
C THR A 63 -1.22 -3.78 13.27
N THR A 64 -0.61 -4.01 12.10
CA THR A 64 -0.53 -3.02 11.02
C THR A 64 -1.65 -3.19 10.00
N MET A 65 -2.53 -4.18 10.18
CA MET A 65 -3.62 -4.53 9.26
C MET A 65 -4.97 -4.28 9.91
N LYS A 66 -5.94 -3.79 9.14
CA LYS A 66 -7.34 -3.70 9.52
C LYS A 66 -8.22 -4.10 8.34
N ASN A 67 -9.42 -4.61 8.63
CA ASN A 67 -10.42 -4.76 7.58
C ASN A 67 -10.74 -3.37 7.02
N GLN A 68 -10.72 -3.25 5.70
CA GLN A 68 -10.93 -1.99 5.02
C GLN A 68 -12.35 -1.47 5.25
N SER A 69 -13.34 -2.37 5.38
CA SER A 69 -14.73 -2.07 5.75
C SER A 69 -14.83 -1.16 6.98
N ASP A 70 -13.99 -1.40 7.97
CA ASP A 70 -14.06 -0.76 9.29
C ASP A 70 -13.51 0.68 9.23
N LEU A 71 -12.82 1.01 8.13
CA LEU A 71 -12.20 2.31 7.89
C LEU A 71 -12.96 3.17 6.88
N ILE A 72 -13.87 2.58 6.09
CA ILE A 72 -14.68 3.33 5.14
C ILE A 72 -15.60 4.31 5.91
N PRO A 73 -15.60 5.62 5.59
CA PRO A 73 -16.47 6.57 6.25
C PRO A 73 -17.95 6.24 6.07
N LYS A 74 -18.76 6.44 7.12
CA LYS A 74 -20.20 6.17 7.10
C LYS A 74 -20.90 6.98 5.99
N GLY A 75 -21.71 6.30 5.19
CA GLY A 75 -22.44 6.91 4.08
C GLY A 75 -21.63 7.05 2.78
N VAL A 76 -20.46 6.42 2.69
CA VAL A 76 -19.71 6.27 1.43
C VAL A 76 -20.05 4.92 0.79
N ASN A 77 -20.19 4.90 -0.53
CA ASN A 77 -20.32 3.66 -1.28
C ASN A 77 -18.94 3.06 -1.52
N TRP A 78 -18.62 1.97 -0.84
CA TRP A 78 -17.40 1.22 -1.14
C TRP A 78 -17.66 0.19 -2.23
N ILE A 79 -16.95 0.33 -3.34
CA ILE A 79 -17.02 -0.58 -4.49
C ILE A 79 -15.74 -1.42 -4.47
N GLN A 80 -15.87 -2.68 -4.07
CA GLN A 80 -14.77 -3.65 -4.01
C GLN A 80 -14.46 -4.24 -5.39
N LYS A 81 -13.95 -3.39 -6.28
CA LYS A 81 -13.55 -3.76 -7.64
C LYS A 81 -12.31 -2.99 -8.04
N LYS A 82 -11.62 -3.49 -9.06
CA LYS A 82 -10.51 -2.78 -9.69
C LYS A 82 -11.01 -1.85 -10.79
N VAL A 83 -10.49 -0.61 -10.82
CA VAL A 83 -10.62 0.29 -11.98
C VAL A 83 -9.59 -0.13 -13.02
N ILE A 84 -10.03 -0.33 -14.26
CA ILE A 84 -9.16 -0.75 -15.38
C ILE A 84 -8.95 0.35 -16.42
N GLN A 85 -9.83 1.35 -16.47
CA GLN A 85 -9.71 2.47 -17.40
C GLN A 85 -10.37 3.71 -16.81
N VAL A 86 -9.78 4.88 -17.10
CA VAL A 86 -10.37 6.19 -16.85
C VAL A 86 -10.48 6.90 -18.19
N SER A 87 -11.65 7.47 -18.49
CA SER A 87 -11.94 8.29 -19.66
C SER A 87 -12.24 9.72 -19.21
N PRO A 88 -11.22 10.58 -19.01
CA PRO A 88 -11.40 11.90 -18.40
C PRO A 88 -12.28 12.84 -19.22
N THR A 89 -12.23 12.76 -20.55
CA THR A 89 -13.03 13.58 -21.46
C THR A 89 -14.53 13.29 -21.38
N GLU A 90 -14.89 12.10 -20.90
CA GLU A 90 -16.29 11.66 -20.76
C GLU A 90 -16.76 11.67 -19.30
N ASN A 91 -15.87 12.04 -18.37
CA ASN A 91 -16.07 11.93 -16.93
C ASN A 91 -16.55 10.53 -16.49
N ARG A 92 -15.90 9.48 -17.00
CA ARG A 92 -16.25 8.08 -16.75
C ARG A 92 -15.04 7.24 -16.43
N LEU A 93 -15.27 6.14 -15.72
CA LEU A 93 -14.30 5.06 -15.53
C LEU A 93 -14.95 3.71 -15.78
N MET A 94 -14.11 2.70 -16.04
CA MET A 94 -14.52 1.32 -16.25
C MET A 94 -13.88 0.42 -15.20
N LEU A 95 -14.70 -0.48 -14.66
CA LEU A 95 -14.29 -1.50 -13.70
C LEU A 95 -13.90 -2.79 -14.41
N GLU A 96 -13.23 -3.69 -13.70
CA GLU A 96 -12.76 -4.97 -14.24
C GLU A 96 -13.88 -5.86 -14.80
N ASP A 97 -15.11 -5.70 -14.32
CA ASP A 97 -16.30 -6.40 -14.82
C ASP A 97 -17.03 -5.66 -15.94
N GLN A 98 -16.36 -4.69 -16.58
CA GLN A 98 -16.89 -3.84 -17.64
C GLN A 98 -18.00 -2.88 -17.19
N THR A 99 -18.29 -2.78 -15.89
CA THR A 99 -19.20 -1.75 -15.38
C THR A 99 -18.62 -0.36 -15.61
N VAL A 100 -19.40 0.55 -16.20
CA VAL A 100 -19.03 1.95 -16.42
C VAL A 100 -19.72 2.83 -15.38
N ILE A 101 -18.96 3.72 -14.74
CA ILE A 101 -19.45 4.64 -13.72
C ILE A 101 -19.04 6.06 -14.10
N ALA A 102 -20.00 6.99 -14.09
CA ALA A 102 -19.76 8.41 -14.32
C ALA A 102 -19.51 9.17 -13.01
N TYR A 103 -18.75 10.26 -13.11
CA TYR A 103 -18.43 11.15 -12.00
C TYR A 103 -18.57 12.63 -12.37
N GLU A 104 -18.71 13.51 -11.39
CA GLU A 104 -18.46 14.95 -11.57
C GLU A 104 -17.02 15.30 -11.21
N ILE A 105 -16.51 14.70 -10.13
CA ILE A 105 -15.14 14.86 -9.65
C ILE A 105 -14.49 13.49 -9.49
N LEU A 106 -13.28 13.34 -10.05
CA LEU A 106 -12.44 12.17 -9.86
C LEU A 106 -11.22 12.52 -8.99
N ILE A 107 -11.00 11.73 -7.95
CA ILE A 107 -9.84 11.80 -7.10
C ILE A 107 -9.04 10.52 -7.27
N VAL A 108 -7.76 10.65 -7.66
CA VAL A 108 -6.87 9.50 -7.85
C VAL A 108 -5.92 9.36 -6.66
N ALA A 109 -6.10 8.31 -5.87
CA ALA A 109 -5.33 7.99 -4.67
C ALA A 109 -4.83 6.53 -4.68
N SER A 110 -4.46 6.03 -5.86
CA SER A 110 -4.09 4.62 -6.13
C SER A 110 -2.72 4.19 -5.55
N GLY A 111 -1.94 5.12 -5.00
CA GLY A 111 -0.61 4.83 -4.46
C GLY A 111 0.42 4.49 -5.55
N VAL A 112 1.43 3.70 -5.17
CA VAL A 112 2.52 3.26 -6.05
C VAL A 112 2.53 1.75 -6.18
N GLN A 113 2.90 1.26 -7.35
CA GLN A 113 3.06 -0.17 -7.63
C GLN A 113 4.49 -0.61 -7.36
N ILE A 114 4.67 -1.83 -6.83
CA ILE A 114 5.98 -2.45 -6.65
C ILE A 114 6.15 -3.51 -7.74
N HIS A 115 7.21 -3.37 -8.52
CA HIS A 115 7.56 -4.27 -9.61
C HIS A 115 8.65 -5.26 -9.17
N TRP A 116 8.26 -6.31 -8.45
CA TRP A 116 9.18 -7.35 -7.95
C TRP A 116 9.84 -8.13 -9.09
N ASP A 117 9.13 -8.28 -10.20
CA ASP A 117 9.49 -8.97 -11.43
C ASP A 117 10.58 -8.27 -12.25
N HIS A 118 10.83 -6.98 -11.99
CA HIS A 118 11.88 -6.22 -12.69
C HIS A 118 13.30 -6.58 -12.20
N ILE A 119 13.42 -7.31 -11.09
CA ILE A 119 14.71 -7.81 -10.60
C ILE A 119 14.77 -9.30 -10.90
N LYS A 120 15.68 -9.68 -11.82
CA LYS A 120 15.87 -11.08 -12.24
C LYS A 120 16.11 -11.97 -11.01
N GLY A 121 15.27 -12.98 -10.85
CA GLY A 121 15.37 -13.98 -9.77
C GLY A 121 14.74 -13.56 -8.43
N LEU A 122 14.20 -12.33 -8.32
CA LEU A 122 13.68 -11.83 -7.04
C LEU A 122 12.35 -12.49 -6.67
N THR A 123 11.44 -12.70 -7.62
CA THR A 123 10.12 -13.31 -7.37
C THR A 123 10.24 -14.73 -6.83
N GLU A 124 11.27 -15.47 -7.23
CA GLU A 124 11.52 -16.85 -6.79
C GLU A 124 12.20 -16.90 -5.42
N SER A 125 13.00 -15.87 -5.12
CA SER A 125 13.92 -15.82 -3.98
C SER A 125 13.40 -15.04 -2.78
N ILE A 126 12.53 -14.04 -2.98
CA ILE A 126 12.06 -13.18 -1.90
C ILE A 126 11.33 -13.98 -0.80
N GLY A 127 11.70 -13.72 0.45
CA GLY A 127 11.26 -14.47 1.63
C GLY A 127 12.05 -15.77 1.89
N LYS A 128 13.10 -16.06 1.11
CA LYS A 128 13.93 -17.27 1.22
C LYS A 128 15.41 -16.90 1.19
N ASN A 129 16.25 -17.77 1.76
CA ASN A 129 17.71 -17.77 1.59
C ASN A 129 18.37 -16.38 1.83
N GLY A 130 17.94 -15.62 2.84
CA GLY A 130 18.52 -14.29 3.13
C GLY A 130 17.94 -13.12 2.34
N VAL A 131 17.00 -13.35 1.42
CA VAL A 131 16.37 -12.29 0.62
C VAL A 131 15.04 -11.90 1.25
N CYS A 132 14.89 -10.64 1.67
CA CYS A 132 13.70 -10.14 2.38
C CYS A 132 13.36 -8.71 1.97
N SER A 133 12.15 -8.24 2.33
CA SER A 133 11.76 -6.85 2.10
C SER A 133 10.65 -6.37 3.05
N ASN A 134 10.83 -5.18 3.60
CA ASN A 134 9.82 -4.50 4.43
C ASN A 134 8.73 -3.79 3.61
N TYR A 135 8.79 -3.85 2.27
CA TYR A 135 7.86 -3.14 1.40
C TYR A 135 6.58 -3.94 1.07
N SER A 136 6.45 -5.15 1.64
CA SER A 136 5.30 -6.05 1.47
C SER A 136 4.87 -6.62 2.82
N TYR A 137 3.56 -6.67 3.07
CA TYR A 137 3.00 -7.34 4.24
C TYR A 137 3.44 -8.81 4.32
N THR A 138 3.51 -9.48 3.17
CA THR A 138 3.88 -10.90 3.06
C THR A 138 5.33 -11.17 3.49
N TYR A 139 6.23 -10.20 3.31
CA TYR A 139 7.67 -10.41 3.48
C TYR A 139 8.29 -9.61 4.63
N ALA A 140 7.55 -8.67 5.25
CA ALA A 140 8.10 -7.75 6.24
C ALA A 140 8.64 -8.47 7.50
N ASP A 141 8.02 -9.57 7.91
CA ASP A 141 8.45 -10.40 9.04
C ASP A 141 9.67 -11.28 8.71
N ALA A 142 9.83 -11.67 7.44
CA ALA A 142 11.02 -12.41 6.99
C ALA A 142 12.30 -11.63 7.28
N THR A 143 12.28 -10.30 7.15
CA THR A 143 13.44 -9.45 7.44
C THR A 143 13.96 -9.63 8.87
N TRP A 144 13.07 -9.71 9.85
CA TRP A 144 13.48 -9.90 11.24
C TRP A 144 14.09 -11.29 11.46
N LYS A 145 13.47 -12.33 10.86
CA LYS A 145 13.99 -13.69 10.90
C LYS A 145 15.42 -13.76 10.33
N GLU A 146 15.67 -13.12 9.20
CA GLU A 146 17.01 -13.09 8.58
C GLU A 146 18.02 -12.36 9.49
N ILE A 147 17.64 -11.22 10.10
CA ILE A 147 18.50 -10.50 11.06
C ILE A 147 18.84 -11.36 12.29
N GLN A 148 17.89 -12.18 12.76
CA GLN A 148 18.12 -13.09 13.89
C GLN A 148 19.05 -14.24 13.52
N GLN A 149 18.90 -14.80 12.31
CA GLN A 149 19.66 -15.95 11.82
C GLN A 149 21.04 -15.57 11.26
N PHE A 150 21.29 -14.28 11.03
CA PHE A 150 22.56 -13.79 10.51
C PHE A 150 23.73 -14.11 11.46
N LYS A 151 24.69 -14.90 10.97
CA LYS A 151 25.88 -15.35 11.73
C LYS A 151 27.18 -14.61 11.36
N GLY A 152 27.13 -13.65 10.43
CA GLY A 152 28.29 -12.93 9.92
C GLY A 152 28.36 -12.94 8.40
N GLY A 153 29.31 -12.17 7.85
CA GLY A 153 29.45 -11.93 6.41
C GLY A 153 28.91 -10.56 6.00
N ASN A 154 28.33 -10.47 4.80
CA ASN A 154 27.81 -9.23 4.24
C ASN A 154 26.30 -9.11 4.46
N ALA A 155 25.86 -8.04 5.12
CA ALA A 155 24.47 -7.61 5.12
C ALA A 155 24.31 -6.49 4.07
N ILE A 156 23.56 -6.77 3.01
CA ILE A 156 23.36 -5.85 1.87
C ILE A 156 21.95 -5.29 1.91
N PHE A 157 21.86 -3.97 1.81
CA PHE A 157 20.58 -3.24 1.73
C PHE A 157 20.55 -2.44 0.43
N THR A 158 19.41 -2.42 -0.25
CA THR A 158 19.29 -1.86 -1.60
C THR A 158 18.37 -0.63 -1.63
N HIS A 159 18.63 0.28 -2.57
CA HIS A 159 17.73 1.38 -2.89
C HIS A 159 17.53 1.40 -4.42
N PRO A 160 16.30 1.30 -4.94
CA PRO A 160 16.09 1.20 -6.38
C PRO A 160 16.36 2.53 -7.08
N HIS A 161 16.72 2.47 -8.36
CA HIS A 161 16.84 3.65 -9.24
C HIS A 161 15.48 4.20 -9.73
N THR A 162 14.39 3.92 -9.01
CA THR A 162 13.03 4.36 -9.36
C THR A 162 12.43 5.18 -8.23
N PRO A 163 11.40 6.01 -8.49
CA PRO A 163 10.63 6.64 -7.43
C PRO A 163 10.08 5.58 -6.45
N ILE A 164 10.30 5.80 -5.16
CA ILE A 164 9.95 4.85 -4.10
C ILE A 164 9.13 5.52 -3.01
N LYS A 165 8.16 4.79 -2.44
CA LYS A 165 7.47 5.24 -1.22
C LYS A 165 8.42 5.19 -0.02
N CYS A 166 8.46 6.26 0.78
CA CYS A 166 9.32 6.34 1.97
C CYS A 166 10.80 5.99 1.68
N GLY A 167 11.48 6.78 0.85
CA GLY A 167 12.88 6.49 0.43
C GLY A 167 13.90 6.32 1.55
N GLY A 168 13.60 6.75 2.78
CA GLY A 168 14.45 6.49 3.95
C GLY A 168 14.30 5.08 4.56
N ALA A 169 13.25 4.32 4.25
CA ALA A 169 13.00 3.01 4.87
C ALA A 169 14.13 1.98 4.66
N PRO A 170 14.80 1.90 3.48
CA PRO A 170 15.94 0.99 3.29
C PRO A 170 17.11 1.29 4.24
N GLN A 171 17.37 2.58 4.51
CA GLN A 171 18.42 3.00 5.44
C GLN A 171 18.02 2.81 6.90
N LYS A 172 16.72 2.97 7.22
CA LYS A 172 16.21 2.70 8.58
C LYS A 172 16.48 1.26 8.97
N ILE A 173 16.04 0.28 8.16
CA ILE A 173 16.23 -1.13 8.51
C ILE A 173 17.70 -1.52 8.59
N MET A 174 18.54 -0.98 7.70
CA MET A 174 19.99 -1.13 7.78
C MET A 174 20.55 -0.64 9.13
N THR A 175 20.05 0.49 9.63
CA THR A 175 20.48 1.03 10.93
C THR A 175 20.01 0.13 12.07
N TRP A 176 18.76 -0.34 12.03
CA TRP A 176 18.20 -1.25 13.03
C TRP A 176 18.85 -2.64 13.05
N SER A 177 19.40 -3.11 11.92
CA SER A 177 20.07 -4.41 11.83
C SER A 177 21.50 -4.42 12.38
N ARG A 178 22.04 -3.27 12.83
CA ARG A 178 23.41 -3.17 13.32
C ARG A 178 23.59 -3.96 14.63
N LYS A 179 24.20 -5.14 14.51
CA LYS A 179 24.86 -5.85 15.62
C LYS A 179 26.37 -5.59 15.58
N THR A 180 27.03 -5.59 16.74
CA THR A 180 28.50 -5.49 16.85
C THR A 180 29.18 -6.52 15.93
N GLY A 181 30.09 -6.06 15.05
CA GLY A 181 30.86 -6.92 14.13
C GLY A 181 30.31 -7.10 12.71
N THR A 182 29.21 -6.45 12.31
CA THR A 182 28.64 -6.57 10.95
C THR A 182 29.26 -5.58 9.96
N GLN A 183 29.78 -6.05 8.82
CA GLN A 183 30.08 -5.17 7.69
C GLN A 183 28.80 -4.88 6.90
N ILE A 184 28.38 -3.60 6.90
CA ILE A 184 27.16 -3.15 6.26
C ILE A 184 27.51 -2.35 5.01
N ARG A 185 26.85 -2.67 3.88
CA ARG A 185 26.96 -1.90 2.64
C ARG A 185 25.57 -1.57 2.10
N LEU A 186 25.35 -0.29 1.79
CA LEU A 186 24.24 0.15 0.96
C LEU A 186 24.66 0.03 -0.51
N ARG A 187 23.79 -0.53 -1.34
CA ARG A 187 23.94 -0.52 -2.80
C ARG A 187 22.77 0.22 -3.43
N ASN A 188 23.09 1.06 -4.40
CA ASN A 188 22.12 1.62 -5.34
C ASN A 188 21.94 0.63 -6.49
#